data_AF-A0A9D4X1K6-F1
#
_entry.id   AF-A0A9D4X1K6-F1
#
_cell.length_a   1.000
_cell.length_b   1.000
_cell.length_c   1.000
_cell.angle_alpha   90.00
_cell.angle_beta   90.00
_cell.angle_gamma   90.00
#
_symmetry.space_group_name_H-M   'P 1'
#
loop_
_entity.id
_entity.type
_entity.pdbx_description
1 polymer ?
#
loop_
_entity_poly.entity_id
_entity_poly.type
_entity_poly.pdbx_seq_one_letter_code
_entity_poly.pdbx_strand_id
1 'polypeptide(L)'
;MILTFIYMEGFRFQELTHLRVVTILMTFIMVVSVLTSIAIIRRILMATSVLKVAAKVIGEVQALVVFPIIPFGILAVFYMLWISVFLNLFSSGQVVQNDCHSNCCSYSLMEKRVICDHCCGYSIHYTPHIGVAILFHLFGCYWVTQFLIACSSTVIAGSVASYYWGRGEASPEIPFISVFSSMKRLIRYSLGSLALGSLTVSFVESIRFLLESIRRKLKVSSHAPDNWFGKAAYQSSQFFLMCIEWTIKSINRNAYIMIAITGKSFFGASSIATNLIKNNILRIGRVNVIGDVILFLGKLCVSLSSAVFAFLMLDTHKYKSAHNKISSPFFPVMVCWALGYIVATLFFGVIEMSIDTIILSFCQDSEEHGTAQYAPPLLIETLSDQNEMQRFAQGSH
;
A
#
# COMPACT_ATOMS: atom_id res chain seq x y z
N MET A 1 28.33 -6.90 -14.22
CA MET A 1 29.41 -6.70 -15.22
C MET A 1 29.80 -8.00 -15.92
N ILE A 2 30.07 -9.08 -15.18
CA ILE A 2 30.45 -10.38 -15.78
C ILE A 2 29.26 -11.06 -16.52
N LEU A 3 28.02 -10.94 -16.03
CA LEU A 3 26.85 -11.46 -16.76
C LEU A 3 26.46 -10.65 -18.01
N THR A 4 26.97 -9.43 -18.16
CA THR A 4 26.58 -8.52 -19.25
C THR A 4 27.33 -8.83 -20.55
N PHE A 5 28.49 -9.47 -20.46
CA PHE A 5 29.37 -9.75 -21.61
C PHE A 5 29.01 -11.03 -22.38
N ILE A 6 28.27 -11.97 -21.78
CA ILE A 6 27.97 -13.28 -22.40
C ILE A 6 26.64 -13.26 -23.21
N TYR A 7 25.85 -12.20 -23.13
CA TYR A 7 24.44 -12.20 -23.57
C TYR A 7 24.18 -11.71 -25.02
N MET A 8 25.22 -11.61 -25.85
CA MET A 8 25.23 -10.72 -27.02
C MET A 8 25.11 -11.37 -28.41
N GLU A 9 24.73 -12.64 -28.51
CA GLU A 9 24.85 -13.39 -29.78
C GLU A 9 23.54 -13.71 -30.53
N GLY A 10 22.39 -13.08 -30.23
CA GLY A 10 21.16 -13.49 -30.95
C GLY A 10 19.90 -12.65 -30.89
N PHE A 11 19.95 -11.35 -30.56
CA PHE A 11 18.74 -10.50 -30.49
C PHE A 11 18.75 -9.34 -31.48
N ARG A 12 17.57 -9.02 -32.02
CA ARG A 12 17.32 -7.92 -32.97
C ARG A 12 17.71 -6.58 -32.34
N PHE A 13 18.39 -5.72 -33.09
CA PHE A 13 19.09 -4.51 -32.59
C PHE A 13 18.21 -3.55 -31.75
N GLN A 14 16.92 -3.43 -32.04
CA GLN A 14 15.99 -2.52 -31.37
C GLN A 14 15.40 -3.07 -30.06
N GLU A 15 15.23 -4.39 -29.92
CA GLU A 15 14.83 -4.99 -28.64
C GLU A 15 16.00 -5.04 -27.65
N LEU A 16 17.22 -5.16 -28.18
CA LEU A 16 18.46 -5.18 -27.42
C LEU A 16 18.70 -3.86 -26.67
N THR A 17 18.34 -2.72 -27.25
CA THR A 17 18.50 -1.40 -26.62
C THR A 17 17.53 -1.21 -25.45
N HIS A 18 16.25 -1.57 -25.60
CA HIS A 18 15.26 -1.49 -24.51
C HIS A 18 15.62 -2.42 -23.34
N LEU A 19 16.05 -3.64 -23.63
CA LEU A 19 16.50 -4.61 -22.62
C LEU A 19 17.75 -4.12 -21.87
N ARG A 20 18.73 -3.53 -22.56
CA ARG A 20 19.92 -2.94 -21.93
C ARG A 20 19.55 -1.78 -21.01
N VAL A 21 18.67 -0.87 -21.46
CA VAL A 21 18.25 0.28 -20.65
C VAL A 21 17.58 -0.17 -19.35
N VAL A 22 16.66 -1.14 -19.39
CA VAL A 22 15.98 -1.61 -18.17
C VAL A 22 16.92 -2.44 -17.29
N THR A 23 17.81 -3.24 -17.85
CA THR A 23 18.80 -3.99 -17.05
C THR A 23 19.75 -3.04 -16.32
N ILE A 24 20.22 -1.99 -17.00
CA ILE A 24 21.03 -0.93 -16.40
C ILE A 24 20.22 -0.22 -15.31
N LEU A 25 18.95 0.11 -15.57
CA LEU A 25 18.05 0.76 -14.60
C LEU A 25 17.84 -0.11 -13.34
N MET A 26 17.52 -1.40 -13.50
CA MET A 26 17.31 -2.32 -12.38
C MET A 26 18.59 -2.55 -11.57
N THR A 27 19.74 -2.67 -12.26
CA THR A 27 21.04 -2.76 -11.59
C THR A 27 21.37 -1.48 -10.84
N PHE A 28 21.10 -0.32 -11.44
CA PHE A 28 21.27 0.97 -10.81
C PHE A 28 20.38 1.10 -9.56
N ILE A 29 19.09 0.75 -9.66
CA ILE A 29 18.17 0.74 -8.50
C ILE A 29 18.69 -0.18 -7.40
N MET A 30 19.16 -1.38 -7.74
CA MET A 30 19.71 -2.32 -6.77
C MET A 30 20.96 -1.76 -6.07
N VAL A 31 21.92 -1.21 -6.84
CA VAL A 31 23.13 -0.60 -6.28
C VAL A 31 22.78 0.60 -5.39
N VAL A 32 21.88 1.48 -5.85
CA VAL A 32 21.40 2.61 -5.04
C VAL A 32 20.74 2.11 -3.75
N SER A 33 19.88 1.09 -3.82
CA SER A 33 19.26 0.48 -2.64
C SER A 33 20.27 -0.07 -1.64
N VAL A 34 21.36 -0.70 -2.12
CA VAL A 34 22.43 -1.21 -1.26
C VAL A 34 23.24 -0.05 -0.66
N LEU A 35 23.60 0.96 -1.47
CA LEU A 35 24.36 2.12 -1.00
C LEU A 35 23.57 2.95 0.01
N THR A 36 22.26 3.14 -0.19
CA THR A 36 21.40 3.82 0.80
C THR A 36 21.28 3.00 2.08
N SER A 37 21.18 1.67 1.99
CA SER A 37 21.20 0.79 3.16
C SER A 37 22.50 0.97 3.98
N ILE A 38 23.65 1.05 3.31
CA ILE A 38 24.95 1.28 3.95
C ILE A 38 25.02 2.69 4.54
N ALA A 39 24.59 3.71 3.82
CA ALA A 39 24.65 5.11 4.27
C ALA A 39 23.78 5.35 5.52
N ILE A 40 22.66 4.64 5.65
CA ILE A 40 21.70 4.81 6.74
C ILE A 40 22.00 3.85 7.91
N ILE A 41 23.02 2.99 7.80
CA ILE A 41 23.33 1.92 8.79
C ILE A 41 23.42 2.43 10.23
N ARG A 42 24.01 3.62 10.44
CA ARG A 42 24.10 4.25 11.77
C ARG A 42 22.73 4.60 12.36
N ARG A 43 21.79 5.02 11.50
CA ARG A 43 20.40 5.31 11.90
C ARG A 43 19.61 4.01 12.09
N ILE A 44 19.86 3.00 11.25
CA ILE A 44 19.25 1.66 11.36
C ILE A 44 19.56 1.03 12.72
N LEU A 45 20.79 1.15 13.22
CA LEU A 45 21.17 0.62 14.52
C LEU A 45 20.27 1.13 15.67
N MET A 46 19.78 2.37 15.61
CA MET A 46 18.86 2.89 16.61
C MET A 46 17.42 2.36 16.48
N ALA A 47 16.96 2.07 15.27
CA ALA A 47 15.63 1.49 15.04
C ALA A 47 15.60 -0.05 15.18
N THR A 48 16.78 -0.70 15.15
CA THR A 48 16.85 -2.18 15.20
C THR A 48 16.31 -2.79 16.48
N SER A 49 16.30 -2.10 17.61
CA SER A 49 15.71 -2.67 18.84
C SER A 49 14.19 -2.83 18.72
N VAL A 50 13.48 -1.80 18.23
CA VAL A 50 12.03 -1.85 18.00
C VAL A 50 11.71 -2.90 16.94
N LEU A 51 12.50 -2.96 15.87
CA LEU A 51 12.37 -4.00 14.84
C LEU A 51 12.64 -5.40 15.39
N LYS A 52 13.65 -5.58 16.25
CA LYS A 52 13.96 -6.86 16.92
C LYS A 52 12.81 -7.29 17.82
N VAL A 53 12.21 -6.36 18.57
CA VAL A 53 11.04 -6.64 19.41
C VAL A 53 9.86 -7.03 18.53
N ALA A 54 9.55 -6.27 17.47
CA ALA A 54 8.48 -6.60 16.53
C ALA A 54 8.70 -7.98 15.86
N ALA A 55 9.93 -8.27 15.41
CA ALA A 55 10.29 -9.56 14.84
C ALA A 55 10.15 -10.69 15.86
N LYS A 56 10.51 -10.45 17.13
CA LYS A 56 10.29 -11.41 18.22
C LYS A 56 8.80 -11.67 18.45
N VAL A 57 7.95 -10.63 18.48
CA VAL A 57 6.49 -10.79 18.60
C VAL A 57 5.94 -11.61 17.44
N ILE A 58 6.37 -11.34 16.20
CA ILE A 58 5.91 -12.09 15.01
C ILE A 58 6.39 -13.55 15.06
N GLY A 59 7.61 -13.80 15.55
CA GLY A 59 8.14 -15.15 15.72
C GLY A 59 7.42 -15.95 16.81
N GLU A 60 6.98 -15.30 17.89
CA GLU A 60 6.23 -15.94 18.97
C GLU A 60 4.72 -16.06 18.65
N VAL A 61 4.14 -15.10 17.93
CA VAL A 61 2.76 -15.13 17.41
C VAL A 61 2.80 -15.58 15.95
N GLN A 62 3.19 -16.84 15.73
CA GLN A 62 3.44 -17.42 14.39
C GLN A 62 2.28 -17.23 13.40
N ALA A 63 1.04 -17.18 13.89
CA ALA A 63 -0.14 -16.92 13.08
C ALA A 63 -0.06 -15.59 12.31
N LEU A 64 0.64 -14.57 12.82
CA LEU A 64 0.83 -13.28 12.14
C LEU A 64 1.61 -13.40 10.82
N VAL A 65 2.49 -14.40 10.68
CA VAL A 65 3.25 -14.62 9.45
C VAL A 65 2.33 -15.04 8.31
N VAL A 66 1.37 -15.92 8.60
CA VAL A 66 0.45 -16.49 7.59
C VAL A 66 -0.82 -15.64 7.45
N PHE A 67 -1.13 -14.81 8.46
CA PHE A 67 -2.35 -14.01 8.52
C PHE A 67 -2.66 -13.22 7.23
N PRO A 68 -1.72 -12.54 6.54
CA PRO A 68 -2.02 -11.77 5.33
C PRO A 68 -2.71 -12.54 4.19
N ILE A 69 -2.60 -13.87 4.17
CA ILE A 69 -3.27 -14.73 3.18
C ILE A 69 -4.80 -14.65 3.33
N ILE A 70 -5.31 -14.52 4.55
CA ILE A 70 -6.75 -14.47 4.82
C ILE A 70 -7.40 -13.20 4.22
N PRO A 71 -7.01 -11.96 4.58
CA PRO A 71 -7.59 -10.77 4.00
C PRO A 71 -7.34 -10.68 2.49
N PHE A 72 -6.21 -11.21 2.00
CA PHE A 72 -5.96 -11.29 0.56
C PHE A 72 -6.95 -12.21 -0.17
N GLY A 73 -7.22 -13.40 0.39
CA GLY A 73 -8.22 -14.32 -0.15
C GLY A 73 -9.63 -13.71 -0.16
N ILE A 74 -10.01 -13.04 0.92
CA ILE A 74 -11.29 -12.32 1.01
C ILE A 74 -11.37 -11.22 -0.06
N LEU A 75 -10.29 -10.44 -0.22
CA LEU A 75 -10.22 -9.36 -1.21
C LEU A 75 -10.26 -9.90 -2.65
N ALA A 76 -9.62 -11.04 -2.92
CA ALA A 76 -9.67 -11.68 -4.23
C ALA A 76 -11.09 -12.14 -4.59
N VAL A 77 -11.79 -12.80 -3.66
CA VAL A 77 -13.21 -13.18 -3.84
C VAL A 77 -14.09 -11.94 -4.05
N PHE A 78 -13.88 -10.91 -3.25
CA PHE A 78 -14.59 -9.63 -3.38
C PHE A 78 -14.37 -9.02 -4.77
N TYR A 79 -13.12 -8.91 -5.24
CA TYR A 79 -12.83 -8.34 -6.57
C TYR A 79 -13.41 -9.18 -7.70
N MET A 80 -13.43 -10.51 -7.60
CA MET A 80 -14.09 -11.36 -8.60
C MET A 80 -15.58 -11.05 -8.71
N LEU A 81 -16.29 -10.95 -7.58
CA LEU A 81 -17.71 -10.57 -7.54
C LEU A 81 -17.91 -9.13 -8.04
N TRP A 82 -17.06 -8.21 -7.61
CA TRP A 82 -17.12 -6.82 -7.98
C TRP A 82 -16.93 -6.62 -9.49
N ILE A 83 -15.93 -7.28 -10.10
CA ILE A 83 -15.67 -7.25 -11.54
C ILE A 83 -16.87 -7.82 -12.30
N SER A 84 -17.45 -8.93 -11.83
CA SER A 84 -18.64 -9.51 -12.45
C SER A 84 -19.80 -8.51 -12.49
N VAL A 85 -20.09 -7.83 -11.38
CA VAL A 85 -21.14 -6.81 -11.33
C VAL A 85 -20.78 -5.61 -12.21
N PHE A 86 -19.52 -5.18 -12.20
CA PHE A 86 -19.04 -4.06 -13.01
C PHE A 86 -19.22 -4.33 -14.51
N LEU A 87 -18.85 -5.53 -15.00
CA LEU A 87 -19.03 -5.91 -16.40
C LEU A 87 -20.50 -5.92 -16.81
N ASN A 88 -21.39 -6.48 -15.98
CA ASN A 88 -22.83 -6.46 -16.24
C ASN A 88 -23.39 -5.04 -16.28
N LEU A 89 -22.93 -4.18 -15.36
CA LEU A 89 -23.36 -2.78 -15.30
C LEU A 89 -22.88 -1.99 -16.52
N PHE A 90 -21.66 -2.20 -16.98
CA PHE A 90 -21.15 -1.60 -18.23
C PHE A 90 -21.89 -2.10 -19.46
N SER A 91 -22.29 -3.37 -19.48
CA SER A 91 -23.07 -3.93 -20.59
C SER A 91 -24.53 -3.47 -20.63
N SER A 92 -25.02 -2.75 -19.60
CA SER A 92 -26.43 -2.32 -19.50
C SER A 92 -26.76 -1.04 -20.29
N GLY A 93 -25.76 -0.41 -20.93
CA GLY A 93 -25.97 0.77 -21.78
C GLY A 93 -26.83 0.46 -23.00
N GLN A 94 -27.63 1.44 -23.43
CA GLN A 94 -28.46 1.30 -24.63
C GLN A 94 -27.58 1.50 -25.87
N VAL A 95 -27.62 0.55 -26.79
CA VAL A 95 -26.91 0.64 -28.07
C VAL A 95 -27.76 1.47 -29.03
N VAL A 96 -27.30 2.67 -29.36
CA VAL A 96 -27.98 3.59 -30.26
C VAL A 96 -27.15 3.71 -31.54
N GLN A 97 -27.82 3.68 -32.69
CA GLN A 97 -27.18 3.91 -33.98
C GLN A 97 -26.82 5.40 -34.11
N ASN A 98 -25.59 5.71 -34.50
CA ASN A 98 -25.16 7.10 -34.67
C ASN A 98 -25.84 7.73 -35.89
N ASP A 99 -26.08 9.05 -35.83
CA ASP A 99 -26.65 9.81 -36.94
C ASP A 99 -25.74 9.73 -38.18
N CYS A 100 -26.34 9.30 -39.28
CA CYS A 100 -25.67 9.19 -40.56
C CYS A 100 -25.65 10.54 -41.29
N HIS A 101 -24.46 11.08 -41.55
CA HIS A 101 -24.31 12.07 -42.61
C HIS A 101 -24.65 11.43 -43.96
N SER A 102 -25.29 12.19 -44.86
CA SER A 102 -25.87 11.73 -46.12
C SER A 102 -24.92 11.07 -47.13
N ASN A 103 -23.61 11.04 -46.88
CA ASN A 103 -22.58 10.49 -47.78
C ASN A 103 -21.62 9.51 -47.08
N CYS A 104 -22.08 8.77 -46.08
CA CYS A 104 -21.24 7.80 -45.38
C CYS A 104 -21.28 6.43 -46.07
N CYS A 105 -20.11 5.79 -46.22
CA CYS A 105 -19.96 4.44 -46.75
C CYS A 105 -18.83 3.73 -46.01
N SER A 106 -19.04 2.47 -45.61
CA SER A 106 -18.02 1.63 -44.98
C SER A 106 -17.83 0.34 -45.76
N TYR A 107 -16.60 -0.19 -45.78
CA TYR A 107 -16.31 -1.46 -46.42
C TYR A 107 -16.57 -2.60 -45.43
N SER A 108 -17.53 -3.47 -45.73
CA SER A 108 -17.83 -4.65 -44.92
C SER A 108 -16.88 -5.79 -45.28
N LEU A 109 -16.02 -6.18 -44.32
CA LEU A 109 -15.11 -7.33 -44.48
C LEU A 109 -15.85 -8.66 -44.63
N MET A 110 -17.02 -8.80 -44.00
CA MET A 110 -17.84 -10.02 -44.13
C MET A 110 -18.47 -10.14 -45.52
N GLU A 111 -19.02 -9.05 -46.05
CA GLU A 111 -19.74 -9.07 -47.33
C GLU A 111 -18.86 -8.72 -48.54
N LYS A 112 -17.61 -8.30 -48.29
CA LYS A 112 -16.63 -7.85 -49.30
C LYS A 112 -17.16 -6.74 -50.22
N ARG A 113 -18.10 -5.92 -49.73
CA ARG A 113 -18.73 -4.83 -50.48
C ARG A 113 -18.77 -3.54 -49.66
N VAL A 114 -18.92 -2.42 -50.37
CA VAL A 114 -19.18 -1.11 -49.75
C VAL A 114 -20.67 -1.02 -49.43
N ILE A 115 -20.99 -0.67 -48.17
CA ILE A 115 -22.35 -0.46 -47.68
C ILE A 115 -22.48 1.01 -47.27
N CYS A 116 -23.48 1.71 -47.82
CA CYS A 116 -23.70 3.13 -47.56
C CYS A 116 -24.98 3.41 -46.75
N ASP A 117 -25.86 2.41 -46.60
CA ASP A 117 -27.15 2.62 -45.91
C ASP A 117 -27.03 2.55 -44.38
N HIS A 118 -26.02 1.84 -43.83
CA HIS A 118 -25.86 1.56 -42.39
C HIS A 118 -24.38 1.67 -41.95
N CYS A 119 -23.68 2.67 -42.47
CA CYS A 119 -22.23 2.85 -42.24
C CYS A 119 -21.89 3.56 -40.91
N CYS A 120 -22.92 3.99 -40.18
CA CYS A 120 -22.82 4.85 -39.01
C CYS A 120 -22.78 3.92 -37.81
N GLY A 121 -21.58 3.72 -37.27
CA GLY A 121 -21.36 2.79 -36.17
C GLY A 121 -22.29 3.03 -34.97
N TYR A 122 -22.24 2.14 -34.00
CA TYR A 122 -23.07 2.26 -32.81
C TYR A 122 -22.34 3.03 -31.71
N SER A 123 -23.07 3.85 -30.95
CA SER A 123 -22.61 4.39 -29.68
C SER A 123 -23.42 3.78 -28.53
N ILE A 124 -22.78 3.71 -27.36
CA ILE A 124 -23.43 3.23 -26.14
C ILE A 124 -23.88 4.46 -25.37
N HIS A 125 -25.19 4.63 -25.25
CA HIS A 125 -25.79 5.70 -24.46
C HIS A 125 -26.13 5.18 -23.06
N TYR A 126 -25.50 5.77 -22.04
CA TYR A 126 -25.79 5.46 -20.64
C TYR A 126 -26.85 6.40 -20.12
N THR A 127 -27.88 5.87 -19.48
CA THR A 127 -28.84 6.69 -18.75
C THR A 127 -28.19 7.27 -17.48
N PRO A 128 -28.64 8.42 -16.97
CA PRO A 128 -28.08 9.03 -15.76
C PRO A 128 -28.06 8.07 -14.55
N HIS A 129 -29.09 7.23 -14.42
CA HIS A 129 -29.18 6.23 -13.35
C HIS A 129 -28.07 5.18 -13.42
N ILE A 130 -27.72 4.69 -14.62
CA ILE A 130 -26.60 3.74 -14.81
C ILE A 130 -25.27 4.43 -14.49
N GLY A 131 -25.11 5.70 -14.90
CA GLY A 131 -23.94 6.49 -14.56
C GLY A 131 -23.72 6.62 -13.04
N VAL A 132 -24.78 6.95 -12.28
CA VAL A 132 -24.73 7.03 -10.82
C VAL A 132 -24.44 5.66 -10.19
N ALA A 133 -25.04 4.59 -10.71
CA ALA A 133 -24.78 3.23 -10.24
C ALA A 133 -23.31 2.83 -10.45
N ILE A 134 -22.69 3.18 -11.59
CA ILE A 134 -21.27 2.92 -11.86
C ILE A 134 -20.39 3.66 -10.86
N LEU A 135 -20.68 4.95 -10.58
CA LEU A 135 -19.93 5.73 -9.61
C LEU A 135 -20.06 5.16 -8.19
N PHE A 136 -21.28 4.78 -7.78
CA PHE A 136 -21.51 4.14 -6.50
C PHE A 136 -20.79 2.79 -6.40
N HIS A 137 -20.78 1.98 -7.45
CA HIS A 137 -20.09 0.69 -7.48
C HIS A 137 -18.56 0.84 -7.41
N LEU A 138 -17.99 1.84 -8.10
CA LEU A 138 -16.57 2.21 -8.00
C LEU A 138 -16.21 2.69 -6.57
N PHE A 139 -17.02 3.57 -6.00
CA PHE A 139 -16.83 4.05 -4.64
C PHE A 139 -16.95 2.91 -3.62
N GLY A 140 -17.94 2.03 -3.78
CA GLY A 140 -18.14 0.85 -2.95
C GLY A 140 -16.95 -0.11 -3.01
N CYS A 141 -16.33 -0.28 -4.19
CA CYS A 141 -15.07 -1.02 -4.34
C CYS A 141 -14.00 -0.47 -3.39
N TYR A 142 -13.78 0.84 -3.49
CA TYR A 142 -12.76 1.52 -2.72
C TYR A 142 -13.01 1.43 -1.21
N TRP A 143 -14.27 1.63 -0.82
CA TRP A 143 -14.69 1.55 0.57
C TRP A 143 -14.52 0.16 1.17
N VAL A 144 -14.96 -0.89 0.47
CA VAL A 144 -14.78 -2.27 0.95
C VAL A 144 -13.31 -2.64 1.06
N THR A 145 -12.47 -2.21 0.12
CA THR A 145 -11.01 -2.41 0.21
C THR A 145 -10.43 -1.71 1.45
N GLN A 146 -10.79 -0.44 1.69
CA GLN A 146 -10.35 0.29 2.89
C GLN A 146 -10.86 -0.37 4.18
N PHE A 147 -12.08 -0.90 4.17
CA PHE A 147 -12.66 -1.61 5.30
C PHE A 147 -11.93 -2.91 5.62
N LEU A 148 -11.60 -3.72 4.60
CA LEU A 148 -10.83 -4.95 4.77
C LEU A 148 -9.40 -4.68 5.24
N ILE A 149 -8.77 -3.60 4.76
CA ILE A 149 -7.47 -3.14 5.25
C ILE A 149 -7.58 -2.74 6.73
N ALA A 150 -8.58 -1.94 7.09
CA ALA A 150 -8.82 -1.55 8.49
C ALA A 150 -9.03 -2.77 9.40
N CYS A 151 -9.80 -3.77 8.93
CA CYS A 151 -9.99 -5.02 9.66
C CYS A 151 -8.68 -5.77 9.89
N SER A 152 -7.90 -5.97 8.82
CA SER A 152 -6.60 -6.63 8.89
C SER A 152 -5.65 -5.92 9.87
N SER A 153 -5.53 -4.60 9.75
CA SER A 153 -4.71 -3.76 10.63
C SER A 153 -5.12 -3.87 12.10
N THR A 154 -6.42 -3.81 12.41
CA THR A 154 -6.93 -3.97 13.78
C THR A 154 -6.70 -5.37 14.33
N VAL A 155 -6.83 -6.44 13.53
CA VAL A 155 -6.51 -7.81 14.01
C VAL A 155 -5.03 -7.94 14.37
N ILE A 156 -4.13 -7.47 13.50
CA ILE A 156 -2.68 -7.49 13.73
C ILE A 156 -2.36 -6.69 14.99
N ALA A 157 -2.86 -5.45 15.07
CA ALA A 157 -2.65 -4.59 16.23
C ALA A 157 -3.20 -5.22 17.52
N GLY A 158 -4.38 -5.81 17.48
CA GLY A 158 -4.97 -6.46 18.66
C GLY A 158 -4.16 -7.67 19.13
N SER A 159 -3.56 -8.42 18.21
CA SER A 159 -2.73 -9.59 18.53
C SER A 159 -1.40 -9.17 19.17
N VAL A 160 -0.77 -8.14 18.60
CA VAL A 160 0.49 -7.56 19.09
C VAL A 160 0.28 -6.84 20.43
N ALA A 161 -0.82 -6.11 20.58
CA ALA A 161 -1.20 -5.47 21.84
C ALA A 161 -1.43 -6.51 22.93
N SER A 162 -2.20 -7.57 22.65
CA SER A 162 -2.40 -8.67 23.61
C SER A 162 -1.07 -9.30 24.05
N TYR A 163 -0.10 -9.44 23.14
CA TYR A 163 1.24 -9.89 23.50
C TYR A 163 2.00 -8.88 24.37
N TYR A 164 1.95 -7.59 24.02
CA TYR A 164 2.64 -6.53 24.75
C TYR A 164 2.14 -6.41 26.20
N TRP A 165 0.82 -6.28 26.37
CA TRP A 165 0.18 -6.07 27.68
C TRP A 165 0.07 -7.36 28.51
N GLY A 166 0.16 -8.54 27.88
CA GLY A 166 0.11 -9.83 28.57
C GLY A 166 1.37 -10.21 29.36
N ARG A 167 2.46 -9.44 29.28
CA ARG A 167 3.73 -9.76 29.98
C ARG A 167 3.72 -9.60 31.51
N GLY A 168 2.63 -9.08 32.10
CA GLY A 168 2.48 -8.92 33.55
C GLY A 168 1.75 -10.05 34.27
N GLU A 169 0.93 -10.83 33.56
CA GLU A 169 0.16 -11.95 34.12
C GLU A 169 0.37 -13.18 33.25
N ALA A 170 1.23 -14.08 33.72
CA ALA A 170 1.60 -15.30 33.01
C ALA A 170 0.37 -16.18 32.77
N SER A 171 -0.21 -16.09 31.58
CA SER A 171 -0.89 -17.22 30.95
C SER A 171 -0.30 -17.43 29.56
N PRO A 172 0.31 -18.60 29.28
CA PRO A 172 0.87 -18.92 27.98
C PRO A 172 -0.28 -19.23 27.03
N GLU A 173 -0.99 -18.22 26.55
CA GLU A 173 -1.97 -18.41 25.48
C GLU A 173 -1.23 -18.79 24.19
N ILE A 174 -1.64 -19.93 23.63
CA ILE A 174 -1.07 -20.58 22.45
C ILE A 174 -0.89 -19.56 21.29
N PRO A 175 0.27 -19.55 20.59
CA PRO A 175 0.63 -18.60 19.52
C PRO A 175 -0.46 -18.29 18.48
N PHE A 176 -1.32 -19.26 18.19
CA PHE A 176 -2.39 -19.13 17.21
C PHE A 176 -3.67 -18.51 17.77
N ILE A 177 -3.96 -18.69 19.06
CA ILE A 177 -5.19 -18.21 19.69
C ILE A 177 -5.26 -16.68 19.68
N SER A 178 -4.13 -15.98 19.82
CA SER A 178 -4.10 -14.50 19.85
C SER A 178 -4.73 -13.86 18.60
N VAL A 179 -4.38 -14.34 17.39
CA VAL A 179 -4.93 -13.80 16.13
C VAL A 179 -6.42 -14.12 15.99
N PHE A 180 -6.84 -15.35 16.30
CA PHE A 180 -8.26 -15.73 16.24
C PHE A 180 -9.10 -15.02 17.32
N SER A 181 -8.54 -14.83 18.52
CA SER A 181 -9.16 -14.08 19.61
C SER A 181 -9.34 -12.61 19.23
N SER A 182 -8.29 -11.98 18.67
CA SER A 182 -8.33 -10.63 18.15
C SER A 182 -9.38 -10.48 17.03
N MET A 183 -9.43 -11.44 16.10
CA MET A 183 -10.45 -11.49 15.05
C MET A 183 -11.88 -11.61 15.61
N LYS A 184 -12.09 -12.49 16.60
CA LYS A 184 -13.40 -12.65 17.28
C LYS A 184 -13.82 -11.36 17.99
N ARG A 185 -12.88 -10.70 18.69
CA ARG A 185 -13.12 -9.40 19.35
C ARG A 185 -13.50 -8.33 18.34
N LEU A 186 -12.79 -8.27 17.20
CA LEU A 186 -13.10 -7.34 16.11
C LEU A 186 -14.52 -7.55 15.58
N ILE A 187 -14.88 -8.79 15.24
CA ILE A 187 -16.19 -9.12 14.65
C ILE A 187 -17.31 -8.79 15.64
N ARG A 188 -17.11 -9.02 16.94
CA ARG A 188 -18.14 -8.79 17.94
C ARG A 188 -18.30 -7.33 18.35
N TYR A 189 -17.22 -6.56 18.41
CA TYR A 189 -17.23 -5.26 19.09
C TYR A 189 -16.77 -4.06 18.24
N SER A 190 -15.94 -4.26 17.20
CA SER A 190 -15.24 -3.15 16.54
C SER A 190 -15.69 -2.87 15.10
N LEU A 191 -16.41 -3.78 14.44
CA LEU A 191 -16.81 -3.65 13.01
C LEU A 191 -17.43 -2.30 12.66
N GLY A 192 -18.34 -1.78 13.49
CA GLY A 192 -19.00 -0.49 13.22
C GLY A 192 -18.03 0.70 13.22
N SER A 193 -17.07 0.72 14.15
CA SER A 193 -16.05 1.78 14.19
C SER A 193 -15.08 1.68 13.02
N LEU A 194 -14.73 0.45 12.60
CA LEU A 194 -13.89 0.22 11.42
C LEU A 194 -14.60 0.61 10.12
N ALA A 195 -15.90 0.32 10.01
CA ALA A 195 -16.73 0.73 8.88
C ALA A 195 -16.79 2.27 8.77
N LEU A 196 -16.96 2.96 9.90
CA LEU A 196 -16.99 4.42 9.96
C LEU A 196 -15.63 5.05 9.59
N GLY A 197 -14.53 4.53 10.14
CA GLY A 197 -13.18 5.02 9.84
C GLY A 197 -12.82 4.81 8.36
N SER A 198 -13.05 3.61 7.85
CA SER A 198 -12.77 3.28 6.45
C SER A 198 -13.65 4.06 5.47
N LEU A 199 -14.91 4.34 5.83
CA LEU A 199 -15.79 5.21 5.05
C LEU A 199 -15.25 6.63 5.00
N THR A 200 -14.77 7.15 6.14
CA THR A 200 -14.16 8.49 6.23
C THR A 200 -12.93 8.60 5.32
N VAL A 201 -12.02 7.62 5.36
CA VAL A 201 -10.87 7.55 4.43
C VAL A 201 -11.34 7.57 2.99
N SER A 202 -12.27 6.67 2.66
CA SER A 202 -12.72 6.44 1.29
C SER A 202 -13.40 7.67 0.71
N PHE A 203 -14.22 8.35 1.50
CA PHE A 203 -14.92 9.56 1.10
C PHE A 203 -13.95 10.72 0.81
N VAL A 204 -13.04 11.01 1.74
CA VAL A 204 -12.11 12.14 1.56
C VAL A 204 -11.15 11.90 0.40
N GLU A 205 -10.65 10.67 0.25
CA GLU A 205 -9.77 10.33 -0.87
C GLU A 205 -10.50 10.35 -2.21
N SER A 206 -11.76 9.92 -2.27
CA SER A 206 -12.58 10.00 -3.49
C SER A 206 -12.84 11.46 -3.90
N ILE A 207 -13.16 12.34 -2.93
CA ILE A 207 -13.32 13.77 -3.19
C ILE A 207 -12.02 14.35 -3.73
N ARG A 208 -10.88 14.04 -3.11
CA ARG A 208 -9.59 14.53 -3.59
C ARG A 208 -9.29 14.04 -4.99
N PHE A 209 -9.51 12.76 -5.29
CA PHE A 209 -9.29 12.19 -6.62
C PHE A 209 -10.16 12.89 -7.67
N LEU A 210 -11.41 13.21 -7.33
CA LEU A 210 -12.30 13.97 -8.21
C LEU A 210 -11.80 15.40 -8.44
N LEU A 211 -11.44 16.12 -7.37
CA LEU A 211 -10.89 17.48 -7.45
C LEU A 211 -9.60 17.52 -8.29
N GLU A 212 -8.72 16.54 -8.12
CA GLU A 212 -7.47 16.43 -8.90
C GLU A 212 -7.75 16.08 -10.36
N SER A 213 -8.78 15.29 -10.63
CA SER A 213 -9.19 14.96 -12.00
C SER A 213 -9.79 16.16 -12.74
N ILE A 214 -10.65 16.93 -12.08
CA ILE A 214 -11.21 18.19 -12.62
C ILE A 214 -10.06 19.18 -12.90
N ARG A 215 -9.14 19.32 -11.94
CA ARG A 215 -7.97 20.19 -12.09
C ARG A 215 -7.09 19.81 -13.28
N ARG A 216 -6.81 18.51 -13.47
CA ARG A 216 -6.03 18.02 -14.62
C ARG A 216 -6.72 18.33 -15.95
N LYS A 217 -8.04 18.22 -16.04
CA LYS A 217 -8.79 18.57 -17.25
C LYS A 217 -8.75 20.08 -17.54
N LEU A 218 -8.95 20.91 -16.52
CA LEU A 218 -8.85 22.37 -16.66
C LEU A 218 -7.44 22.80 -17.09
N LYS A 219 -6.39 22.11 -16.65
CA LYS A 219 -5.00 22.37 -17.07
C LYS A 219 -4.73 22.06 -18.55
N VAL A 220 -5.50 21.15 -19.17
CA VAL A 220 -5.37 20.84 -20.60
C VAL A 220 -6.09 21.88 -21.47
N SER A 221 -7.16 22.49 -20.96
CA SER A 221 -7.90 23.57 -21.66
C SER A 221 -7.37 24.98 -21.39
N SER A 222 -6.57 25.18 -20.35
CA SER A 222 -5.98 26.48 -20.00
C SER A 222 -4.51 26.49 -20.40
N HIS A 223 -4.06 27.48 -21.18
CA HIS A 223 -2.64 27.84 -21.19
C HIS A 223 -2.22 28.04 -19.72
N ALA A 224 -1.14 27.38 -19.28
CA ALA A 224 -0.64 27.53 -17.92
C ALA A 224 -0.54 29.04 -17.60
N PRO A 225 -1.02 29.52 -16.43
CA PRO A 225 -0.88 30.93 -16.11
C PRO A 225 0.61 31.28 -16.05
N ASP A 226 1.07 32.12 -16.99
CA ASP A 226 2.47 32.57 -17.10
C ASP A 226 2.93 33.37 -15.87
N ASN A 227 1.97 33.86 -15.07
CA ASN A 227 2.26 34.60 -13.85
C ASN A 227 2.74 33.68 -12.72
N TRP A 228 3.88 34.03 -12.12
CA TRP A 228 4.51 33.31 -11.00
C TRP A 228 3.54 33.02 -9.83
N PHE A 229 2.57 33.91 -9.59
CA PHE A 229 1.53 33.77 -8.58
C PHE A 229 0.61 32.55 -8.82
N GLY A 230 0.24 32.29 -10.08
CA GLY A 230 -0.59 31.15 -10.45
C GLY A 230 0.14 29.81 -10.28
N LYS A 231 1.44 29.79 -10.59
CA LYS A 231 2.31 28.62 -10.40
C LYS A 231 2.57 28.32 -8.91
N ALA A 232 2.79 29.36 -8.10
CA ALA A 232 2.98 29.24 -6.65
C ALA A 232 1.69 28.76 -5.95
N ALA A 233 0.54 29.35 -6.29
CA ALA A 233 -0.76 28.90 -5.75
C ALA A 233 -1.07 27.44 -6.12
N TYR A 234 -0.71 27.03 -7.34
CA TYR A 234 -0.86 25.64 -7.79
C TYR A 234 0.00 24.66 -6.99
N GLN A 235 1.29 24.97 -6.81
CA GLN A 235 2.19 24.11 -6.04
C GLN A 235 1.76 24.01 -4.57
N SER A 236 1.35 25.14 -3.98
CA SER A 236 0.84 25.18 -2.60
C SER A 236 -0.43 24.35 -2.43
N SER A 237 -1.38 24.43 -3.36
CA SER A 237 -2.62 23.63 -3.31
C SER A 237 -2.36 22.13 -3.42
N GLN A 238 -1.40 21.72 -4.27
CA GLN A 238 -1.03 20.31 -4.40
C GLN A 238 -0.38 19.77 -3.13
N PHE A 239 0.53 20.56 -2.54
CA PHE A 239 1.14 20.22 -1.28
C PHE A 239 0.10 20.05 -0.16
N PHE A 240 -0.84 20.99 -0.05
CA PHE A 240 -1.91 20.96 0.96
C PHE A 240 -2.79 19.70 0.84
N LEU A 241 -3.20 19.34 -0.38
CA LEU A 241 -3.96 18.11 -0.59
C LEU A 241 -3.14 16.87 -0.18
N MET A 242 -1.85 16.84 -0.53
CA MET A 242 -0.92 15.77 -0.15
C MET A 242 -0.81 15.62 1.37
N CYS A 243 -0.71 16.73 2.09
CA CYS A 243 -0.72 16.74 3.54
C CYS A 243 -2.03 16.18 4.11
N ILE A 244 -3.20 16.59 3.59
CA ILE A 244 -4.49 16.08 4.05
C ILE A 244 -4.58 14.56 3.91
N GLU A 245 -4.18 14.00 2.77
CA GLU A 245 -4.18 12.55 2.57
C GLU A 245 -3.28 11.85 3.58
N TRP A 246 -2.05 12.32 3.73
CA TRP A 246 -1.10 11.70 4.63
C TRP A 246 -1.60 11.77 6.08
N THR A 247 -2.13 12.92 6.50
CA THR A 247 -2.72 13.11 7.82
C THR A 247 -3.92 12.18 8.03
N ILE A 248 -4.83 12.06 7.07
CA ILE A 248 -6.00 11.19 7.21
C ILE A 248 -5.58 9.73 7.28
N LYS A 249 -4.67 9.27 6.41
CA LYS A 249 -4.16 7.89 6.46
C LYS A 249 -3.47 7.59 7.78
N SER A 250 -2.65 8.52 8.27
CA SER A 250 -1.95 8.39 9.54
C SER A 250 -2.92 8.35 10.72
N ILE A 251 -3.87 9.29 10.81
CA ILE A 251 -4.89 9.32 11.87
C ILE A 251 -5.69 8.02 11.86
N ASN A 252 -6.16 7.56 10.70
CA ASN A 252 -6.95 6.34 10.62
C ASN A 252 -6.16 5.10 11.04
N ARG A 253 -4.91 4.96 10.57
CA ARG A 253 -4.05 3.84 10.95
C ARG A 253 -3.81 3.79 12.46
N ASN A 254 -3.44 4.92 13.07
CA ASN A 254 -3.19 5.00 14.50
C ASN A 254 -4.48 4.85 15.32
N ALA A 255 -5.61 5.33 14.82
CA ALA A 255 -6.92 5.11 15.42
C ALA A 255 -7.28 3.62 15.44
N TYR A 256 -7.07 2.88 14.35
CA TYR A 256 -7.33 1.43 14.32
C TYR A 256 -6.50 0.64 15.34
N ILE A 257 -5.26 1.07 15.58
CA ILE A 257 -4.41 0.51 16.65
C ILE A 257 -5.02 0.82 18.02
N MET A 258 -5.41 2.08 18.27
CA MET A 258 -6.02 2.44 19.55
C MET A 258 -7.40 1.81 19.77
N ILE A 259 -8.18 1.53 18.72
CA ILE A 259 -9.41 0.71 18.82
C ILE A 259 -9.04 -0.69 19.30
N ALA A 260 -7.96 -1.28 18.77
CA ALA A 260 -7.52 -2.61 19.16
C ALA A 260 -7.02 -2.69 20.61
N ILE A 261 -6.37 -1.64 21.10
CA ILE A 261 -5.84 -1.53 22.47
C ILE A 261 -6.94 -1.19 23.47
N THR A 262 -7.73 -0.14 23.20
CA THR A 262 -8.65 0.47 24.19
C THR A 262 -10.11 0.03 24.03
N GLY A 263 -10.48 -0.54 22.88
CA GLY A 263 -11.87 -0.88 22.56
C GLY A 263 -12.80 0.33 22.36
N LYS A 264 -12.29 1.57 22.32
CA LYS A 264 -13.11 2.78 22.13
C LYS A 264 -13.60 2.93 20.69
N SER A 265 -14.63 3.76 20.51
CA SER A 265 -15.13 4.10 19.17
C SER A 265 -14.09 4.85 18.33
N PHE A 266 -14.28 4.88 17.01
CA PHE A 266 -13.33 5.48 16.06
C PHE A 266 -12.86 6.89 16.44
N PHE A 267 -13.79 7.82 16.73
CA PHE A 267 -13.40 9.20 17.10
C PHE A 267 -12.69 9.27 18.45
N GLY A 268 -13.12 8.47 19.43
CA GLY A 268 -12.46 8.41 20.74
C GLY A 268 -11.04 7.86 20.63
N ALA A 269 -10.87 6.76 19.90
CA ALA A 269 -9.57 6.17 19.62
C ALA A 269 -8.66 7.10 18.80
N SER A 270 -9.21 7.83 17.82
CA SER A 270 -8.47 8.81 17.02
C SER A 270 -7.94 9.97 17.87
N SER A 271 -8.76 10.46 18.82
CA SER A 271 -8.37 11.53 19.74
C SER A 271 -7.22 11.06 20.65
N ILE A 272 -7.33 9.86 21.21
CA ILE A 272 -6.26 9.27 22.05
C ILE A 272 -4.99 9.11 21.23
N ALA A 273 -5.07 8.46 20.06
CA ALA A 273 -3.93 8.26 19.18
C ALA A 273 -3.22 9.58 18.85
N THR A 274 -4.00 10.61 18.51
CA THR A 274 -3.46 11.93 18.16
C THR A 274 -2.77 12.60 19.35
N ASN A 275 -3.37 12.54 20.54
CA ASN A 275 -2.78 13.10 21.75
C ASN A 275 -1.49 12.37 22.12
N LEU A 276 -1.51 11.04 22.07
CA LEU A 276 -0.35 10.20 22.35
C LEU A 276 0.82 10.50 21.41
N ILE A 277 0.52 10.66 20.12
CA ILE A 277 1.52 11.03 19.11
C ILE A 277 2.04 12.44 19.35
N LYS A 278 1.17 13.42 19.63
CA LYS A 278 1.59 14.81 19.90
C LYS A 278 2.52 14.90 21.11
N ASN A 279 2.16 14.24 22.21
CA ASN A 279 2.93 14.25 23.45
C ASN A 279 4.30 13.57 23.29
N ASN A 280 4.43 12.66 22.32
CA ASN A 280 5.64 11.87 22.10
C ASN A 280 6.22 12.03 20.67
N ILE A 281 5.90 13.14 19.98
CA ILE A 281 6.06 13.25 18.51
C ILE A 281 7.51 13.11 18.05
N LEU A 282 8.46 13.65 18.82
CA LEU A 282 9.88 13.59 18.50
C LEU A 282 10.45 12.17 18.64
N ARG A 283 9.98 11.44 19.66
CA ARG A 283 10.39 10.06 19.96
C ARG A 283 9.82 9.08 18.93
N ILE A 284 8.51 9.19 18.67
CA ILE A 284 7.80 8.34 17.70
C ILE A 284 8.24 8.67 16.28
N GLY A 285 8.33 9.96 15.93
CA GLY A 285 8.62 10.42 14.57
C GLY A 285 9.98 9.96 14.05
N ARG A 286 11.02 9.98 14.90
CA ARG A 286 12.36 9.52 14.49
C ARG A 286 12.39 8.01 14.23
N VAL A 287 11.80 7.22 15.11
CA VAL A 287 11.79 5.76 15.00
C VAL A 287 10.95 5.31 13.81
N ASN A 288 9.76 5.88 13.63
CA ASN A 288 8.88 5.54 12.50
C ASN A 288 9.52 5.88 11.15
N VAL A 289 10.10 7.07 10.99
CA VAL A 289 10.74 7.45 9.71
C VAL A 289 11.89 6.51 9.34
N ILE A 290 12.71 6.09 10.32
CA ILE A 290 13.81 5.16 10.07
C ILE A 290 13.27 3.75 9.79
N GLY A 291 12.26 3.31 10.54
CA GLY A 291 11.58 2.03 10.33
C GLY A 291 10.99 1.92 8.93
N ASP A 292 10.27 2.95 8.47
CA ASP A 292 9.68 3.00 7.14
C ASP A 292 10.72 2.86 6.03
N VAL A 293 11.89 3.50 6.19
CA VAL A 293 12.99 3.37 5.24
C VAL A 293 13.55 1.95 5.22
N ILE A 294 13.73 1.31 6.38
CA ILE A 294 14.21 -0.08 6.47
C ILE A 294 13.23 -1.04 5.80
N LEU A 295 11.94 -0.87 6.08
CA LEU A 295 10.88 -1.74 5.56
C LEU A 295 10.71 -1.53 4.05
N PHE A 296 10.83 -0.29 3.57
CA PHE A 296 10.88 0.02 2.15
C PHE A 296 12.06 -0.66 1.43
N LEU A 297 13.27 -0.57 1.99
CA LEU A 297 14.46 -1.24 1.46
C LEU A 297 14.29 -2.77 1.45
N GLY A 298 13.67 -3.33 2.49
CA GLY A 298 13.31 -4.75 2.55
C GLY A 298 12.36 -5.16 1.42
N LYS A 299 11.30 -4.37 1.16
CA LYS A 299 10.37 -4.62 0.06
C LYS A 299 11.06 -4.60 -1.31
N LEU A 300 11.96 -3.64 -1.53
CA LEU A 300 12.75 -3.56 -2.77
C LEU A 300 13.70 -4.76 -2.91
N CYS A 301 14.36 -5.17 -1.83
CA CYS A 301 15.26 -6.31 -1.84
C CYS A 301 14.53 -7.61 -2.25
N VAL A 302 13.37 -7.88 -1.66
CA VAL A 302 12.56 -9.07 -1.98
C VAL A 302 12.07 -9.03 -3.44
N SER A 303 11.56 -7.89 -3.91
CA SER A 303 11.06 -7.77 -5.28
C SER A 303 12.17 -7.88 -6.32
N LEU A 304 13.31 -7.21 -6.12
CA LEU A 304 14.45 -7.30 -7.04
C LEU A 304 15.05 -8.71 -7.07
N SER A 305 15.16 -9.36 -5.91
CA SER A 305 15.61 -10.76 -5.85
C SER A 305 14.67 -11.68 -6.64
N SER A 306 13.35 -11.51 -6.50
CA SER A 306 12.37 -12.28 -7.27
C SER A 306 12.50 -12.08 -8.79
N ALA A 307 12.82 -10.85 -9.22
CA ALA A 307 13.07 -10.53 -10.63
C ALA A 307 14.35 -11.20 -11.16
N VAL A 308 15.42 -11.20 -10.34
CA VAL A 308 16.68 -11.89 -10.67
C VAL A 308 16.45 -13.40 -10.78
N PHE A 309 15.74 -14.02 -9.82
CA PHE A 309 15.40 -15.44 -9.90
C PHE A 309 14.56 -15.78 -11.13
N ALA A 310 13.56 -14.97 -11.45
CA ALA A 310 12.76 -15.15 -12.67
C ALA A 310 13.62 -15.06 -13.93
N PHE A 311 14.54 -14.11 -14.01
CA PHE A 311 15.46 -13.97 -15.13
C PHE A 311 16.39 -15.20 -15.26
N LEU A 312 17.01 -15.65 -14.17
CA LEU A 312 17.88 -16.84 -14.16
C LEU A 312 17.13 -18.10 -14.57
N MET A 313 15.87 -18.25 -14.15
CA MET A 313 15.02 -19.36 -14.57
C MET A 313 14.74 -19.34 -16.08
N LEU A 314 14.47 -18.16 -16.65
CA LEU A 314 14.19 -17.98 -18.07
C LEU A 314 15.43 -18.13 -18.95
N ASP A 315 16.63 -17.90 -18.43
CA ASP A 315 17.89 -18.11 -19.17
C ASP A 315 18.32 -19.58 -19.24
N THR A 316 17.63 -20.49 -18.54
CA THR A 316 17.90 -21.93 -18.60
C THR A 316 17.63 -22.48 -20.01
N HIS A 317 18.46 -23.42 -20.48
CA HIS A 317 18.40 -24.01 -21.84
C HIS A 317 16.99 -24.45 -22.28
N LYS A 318 16.17 -24.92 -21.33
CA LYS A 318 14.76 -25.31 -21.51
C LYS A 318 13.88 -24.21 -22.12
N TYR A 319 14.14 -22.94 -21.82
CA TYR A 319 13.32 -21.80 -22.30
C TYR A 319 14.01 -20.97 -23.38
N LYS A 320 15.31 -21.21 -23.61
CA LYS A 320 16.13 -20.52 -24.60
C LYS A 320 16.15 -21.21 -25.97
N SER A 321 16.20 -22.55 -25.98
CA SER A 321 16.48 -23.35 -27.18
C SER A 321 15.47 -24.47 -27.47
N ALA A 322 14.50 -24.71 -26.59
CA ALA A 322 13.49 -25.76 -26.79
C ALA A 322 12.23 -25.23 -27.51
N HIS A 323 11.26 -26.12 -27.79
CA HIS A 323 9.95 -25.76 -28.36
C HIS A 323 9.18 -24.67 -27.58
N ASN A 324 9.53 -24.46 -26.31
CA ASN A 324 8.97 -23.40 -25.45
C ASN A 324 9.80 -22.10 -25.48
N LYS A 325 10.41 -21.76 -26.62
CA LYS A 325 11.23 -20.56 -26.77
C LYS A 325 10.40 -19.30 -26.49
N ILE A 326 10.78 -18.54 -25.48
CA ILE A 326 10.12 -17.28 -25.12
C ILE A 326 10.71 -16.17 -25.99
N SER A 327 9.85 -15.42 -26.69
CA SER A 327 10.28 -14.36 -27.62
C SER A 327 11.02 -13.22 -26.91
N SER A 328 10.65 -12.90 -25.67
CA SER A 328 11.37 -11.95 -24.81
C SER A 328 11.14 -12.26 -23.32
N PRO A 329 12.21 -12.42 -22.51
CA PRO A 329 12.08 -12.65 -21.06
C PRO A 329 11.63 -11.40 -20.30
N PHE A 330 11.60 -10.24 -20.95
CA PHE A 330 11.32 -8.95 -20.34
C PHE A 330 9.98 -8.87 -19.62
N PHE A 331 8.89 -9.16 -20.36
CA PHE A 331 7.54 -9.01 -19.84
C PHE A 331 7.29 -9.95 -18.64
N PRO A 332 7.65 -11.25 -18.70
CA PRO A 332 7.58 -12.12 -17.54
C PRO A 332 8.37 -11.61 -16.33
N VAL A 333 9.60 -11.13 -16.51
CA VAL A 333 10.43 -10.61 -15.40
C VAL A 333 9.81 -9.37 -14.76
N MET A 334 9.27 -8.44 -15.57
CA MET A 334 8.59 -7.25 -15.06
C MET A 334 7.33 -7.61 -14.27
N VAL A 335 6.55 -8.59 -14.75
CA VAL A 335 5.39 -9.11 -14.03
C VAL A 335 5.81 -9.77 -12.72
N CYS A 336 6.85 -10.61 -12.73
CA CYS A 336 7.40 -11.22 -11.51
C CYS A 336 7.89 -10.18 -10.51
N TRP A 337 8.58 -9.13 -10.96
CA TRP A 337 9.03 -8.02 -10.11
C TRP A 337 7.85 -7.29 -9.46
N ALA A 338 6.82 -6.95 -10.24
CA ALA A 338 5.63 -6.26 -9.75
C ALA A 338 4.87 -7.13 -8.72
N LEU A 339 4.67 -8.41 -9.03
CA LEU A 339 4.05 -9.37 -8.11
C LEU A 339 4.90 -9.55 -6.84
N GLY A 340 6.21 -9.66 -6.97
CA GLY A 340 7.15 -9.75 -5.84
C GLY A 340 7.07 -8.53 -4.93
N TYR A 341 6.94 -7.32 -5.49
CA TYR A 341 6.75 -6.10 -4.72
C TYR A 341 5.40 -6.03 -4.00
N ILE A 342 4.32 -6.48 -4.64
CA ILE A 342 2.99 -6.59 -4.03
C ILE A 342 3.04 -7.55 -2.84
N VAL A 343 3.59 -8.75 -3.04
CA VAL A 343 3.75 -9.76 -1.99
C VAL A 343 4.62 -9.20 -0.85
N ALA A 344 5.76 -8.59 -1.16
CA ALA A 344 6.60 -7.99 -0.13
C ALA A 344 5.86 -6.90 0.67
N THR A 345 5.07 -6.05 0.00
CA THR A 345 4.27 -5.02 0.66
C THR A 345 3.24 -5.62 1.64
N LEU A 346 2.62 -6.75 1.28
CA LEU A 346 1.66 -7.44 2.13
C LEU A 346 2.31 -7.97 3.42
N PHE A 347 3.41 -8.70 3.29
CA PHE A 347 4.09 -9.30 4.45
C PHE A 347 4.80 -8.26 5.32
N PHE A 348 5.48 -7.28 4.71
CA PHE A 348 6.10 -6.19 5.47
C PHE A 348 5.06 -5.30 6.14
N GLY A 349 3.83 -5.23 5.62
CA GLY A 349 2.72 -4.54 6.27
C GLY A 349 2.40 -5.08 7.67
N VAL A 350 2.60 -6.38 7.92
CA VAL A 350 2.44 -6.96 9.27
C VAL A 350 3.51 -6.43 10.22
N ILE A 351 4.76 -6.33 9.75
CA ILE A 351 5.88 -5.80 10.54
C ILE A 351 5.64 -4.33 10.84
N GLU A 352 5.26 -3.54 9.84
CA GLU A 352 4.92 -2.14 9.99
C GLU A 352 3.81 -1.92 11.02
N MET A 353 2.70 -2.66 10.92
CA MET A 353 1.60 -2.58 11.89
C MET A 353 2.03 -3.02 13.29
N SER A 354 2.92 -4.01 13.40
CA SER A 354 3.44 -4.49 14.69
C SER A 354 4.32 -3.44 15.37
N ILE A 355 5.19 -2.77 14.61
CA ILE A 355 6.05 -1.69 15.11
C ILE A 355 5.20 -0.55 15.65
N ASP A 356 4.24 -0.05 14.87
CA ASP A 356 3.37 1.05 15.31
C ASP A 356 2.57 0.67 16.56
N THR A 357 2.11 -0.58 16.63
CA THR A 357 1.36 -1.08 17.78
C THR A 357 2.22 -1.13 19.04
N ILE A 358 3.46 -1.60 18.93
CA ILE A 358 4.41 -1.64 20.05
C ILE A 358 4.73 -0.23 20.52
N ILE A 359 4.96 0.71 19.60
CA ILE A 359 5.28 2.10 19.94
C ILE A 359 4.09 2.78 20.61
N LEU A 360 2.87 2.65 20.05
CA LEU A 360 1.67 3.23 20.66
C LEU A 360 1.33 2.57 22.00
N SER A 361 1.51 1.24 22.13
CA SER A 361 1.32 0.56 23.42
C SER A 361 2.33 1.04 24.46
N PHE A 362 3.59 1.24 24.06
CA PHE A 362 4.63 1.79 24.93
C PHE A 362 4.29 3.21 25.40
N CYS A 363 3.85 4.08 24.50
CA CYS A 363 3.49 5.44 24.88
C CYS A 363 2.26 5.46 25.80
N GLN A 364 1.26 4.61 25.54
CA GLN A 364 0.07 4.48 26.37
C GLN A 364 0.43 3.98 27.77
N ASP A 365 1.26 2.94 27.87
CA ASP A 365 1.76 2.38 29.13
C ASP A 365 2.53 3.42 29.95
N SER A 366 3.40 4.18 29.28
CA SER A 366 4.17 5.24 29.93
C SER A 366 3.31 6.42 30.42
N GLU A 367 2.23 6.78 29.73
CA GLU A 367 1.31 7.85 30.17
C GLU A 367 0.44 7.38 31.35
N GLU A 368 0.01 6.12 31.36
CA GLU A 368 -0.88 5.57 32.40
C GLU A 368 -0.13 5.27 33.71
N HIS A 369 1.10 4.76 33.64
CA HIS A 369 1.87 4.32 34.80
C HIS A 369 3.08 5.20 35.14
N GLY A 370 3.31 6.29 34.39
CA GLY A 370 4.48 7.18 34.52
C GLY A 370 5.79 6.60 33.96
N THR A 371 5.94 5.27 33.94
CA THR A 371 6.99 4.53 33.25
C THR A 371 6.38 3.27 32.61
N ALA A 372 6.91 2.83 31.47
CA ALA A 372 6.37 1.65 30.78
C ALA A 372 6.70 0.36 31.57
N GLN A 373 5.67 -0.27 32.13
CA GLN A 373 5.80 -1.47 32.97
C GLN A 373 5.80 -2.78 32.17
N TYR A 374 5.09 -2.82 31.04
CA TYR A 374 4.89 -4.03 30.23
C TYR A 374 5.91 -4.14 29.08
N ALA A 375 6.66 -3.06 28.82
CA ALA A 375 7.67 -3.01 27.79
C ALA A 375 8.83 -3.99 28.05
N PRO A 376 9.35 -4.69 27.01
CA PRO A 376 10.60 -5.44 27.11
C PRO A 376 11.77 -4.53 27.53
N PRO A 377 12.75 -5.01 28.33
CA PRO A 377 13.90 -4.19 28.75
C PRO A 377 14.66 -3.54 27.58
N LEU A 378 14.87 -4.29 26.50
CA LEU A 378 15.51 -3.80 25.27
C LEU A 378 14.75 -2.61 24.64
N LEU A 379 13.43 -2.61 24.74
CA LEU A 379 12.57 -1.54 24.22
C LEU A 379 12.64 -0.31 25.13
N ILE A 380 12.64 -0.52 26.45
CA ILE A 380 12.78 0.54 27.45
C ILE A 380 14.11 1.26 27.23
N GLU A 381 15.23 0.53 27.26
CA GLU A 381 16.59 1.07 27.09
C GLU A 381 16.71 1.92 25.82
N THR A 382 16.24 1.41 24.68
CA THR A 382 16.37 2.17 23.43
C THR A 382 15.50 3.42 23.42
N LEU A 383 14.28 3.33 23.91
CA LEU A 383 13.37 4.45 23.89
C LEU A 383 13.66 5.44 25.04
N SER A 384 14.32 5.02 26.13
CA SER A 384 14.75 5.86 27.26
C SER A 384 16.07 6.59 26.96
N ASP A 385 17.06 5.92 26.39
CA ASP A 385 18.34 6.53 26.03
C ASP A 385 18.16 7.65 24.99
N GLN A 386 17.21 7.47 24.07
CA GLN A 386 16.84 8.54 23.14
C GLN A 386 16.19 9.73 23.84
N ASN A 387 15.47 9.49 24.94
CA ASN A 387 14.87 10.56 25.74
C ASN A 387 15.94 11.35 26.52
N GLU A 388 16.93 10.66 27.10
CA GLU A 388 18.03 11.31 27.80
C GLU A 388 18.91 12.13 26.84
N MET A 389 19.32 11.56 25.71
CA MET A 389 20.05 12.31 24.67
C MET A 389 19.27 13.53 24.18
N GLN A 390 17.93 13.48 24.18
CA GLN A 390 17.10 14.63 23.85
C GLN A 390 17.02 15.68 24.95
N ARG A 391 16.89 15.28 26.22
CA ARG A 391 16.94 16.23 27.35
C ARG A 391 18.25 17.01 27.35
N PHE A 392 19.36 16.36 27.03
CA PHE A 392 20.65 17.03 26.87
C PHE A 392 20.70 17.98 25.66
N ALA A 393 20.05 17.64 24.54
CA ALA A 393 20.00 18.49 23.35
C ALA A 393 19.02 19.68 23.45
N GLN A 394 17.97 19.57 24.28
CA GLN A 394 17.02 20.66 24.54
C GLN A 394 17.44 21.55 25.72
N GLY A 395 18.20 21.03 26.69
CA GLY A 395 18.77 21.79 27.79
C GLY A 395 20.03 22.59 27.45
N SER A 396 20.52 22.48 26.21
CA SER A 396 21.69 23.21 25.70
C SER A 396 21.34 24.47 24.89
N HIS A 397 20.12 24.99 25.04
CA HIS A 397 19.64 26.20 24.36
C HIS A 397 19.22 27.29 25.33
#